data_AF-A0A8H5IW82-F1
#
_entry.id   AF-A0A8H5IW82-F1
#
_cell.length_a   1.000
_cell.length_b   1.000
_cell.length_c   1.000
_cell.angle_alpha   90.00
_cell.angle_beta   90.00
_cell.angle_gamma   90.00
#
_symmetry.space_group_name_H-M   'P 1'
#
loop_
_entity.id
_entity.type
_entity.pdbx_description
1 polymer ?
#
loop_
_entity_poly.entity_id
_entity_poly.type
_entity_poly.pdbx_seq_one_letter_code
_entity_poly.pdbx_strand_id
1 'polypeptide(L)'
;MAANEISDQRFEEIIQVVGRPSDRSPGSYNERLEKETSKDNSLIPFLKRASDIDIETPLQSPTEWLQKLTAANFADPEDINNLSYALTSDNVDDFDLIAASEFTFTVSAFPGALSLHPKPTKKPIAHSALVSLSIELVSHITPRLEHSQSQPLPSLVLPIGQLQKKYIKTSGIPHLIDTDYILVVDAAGTSHAVWLIYDRYQRYDYEFKDVTDPKRTPLVFTGSEKNFDAAQIFPSIKDWIEAYGKVSEAEVLDSLKKTGLVGEIRVMNATPKDLAALVNE
;
A
#
# COMPACT_ATOMS: atom_id res chain seq x y z
N MET A 1 8.88 -38.80 -16.18
CA MET A 1 10.28 -38.58 -15.79
C MET A 1 10.25 -37.63 -14.61
N ALA A 2 10.73 -38.10 -13.47
CA ALA A 2 10.69 -37.41 -12.18
C ALA A 2 12.03 -36.70 -11.93
N ALA A 3 11.95 -35.41 -11.58
CA ALA A 3 12.76 -34.70 -10.58
C ALA A 3 12.35 -33.21 -10.61
N ASN A 4 11.13 -32.88 -10.15
CA ASN A 4 10.65 -31.48 -10.09
C ASN A 4 10.53 -30.94 -8.65
N GLU A 5 10.92 -31.74 -7.65
CA GLU A 5 10.93 -31.35 -6.25
C GLU A 5 12.37 -31.20 -5.78
N ILE A 6 12.63 -30.06 -5.15
CA ILE A 6 13.91 -29.81 -4.48
C ILE A 6 13.91 -30.53 -3.13
N SER A 7 15.01 -31.21 -2.80
CA SER A 7 15.15 -31.86 -1.50
C SER A 7 15.23 -30.84 -0.36
N ASP A 8 14.81 -31.24 0.84
CA ASP A 8 14.84 -30.39 2.05
C ASP A 8 16.26 -29.86 2.30
N GLN A 9 17.24 -30.75 2.19
CA GLN A 9 18.64 -30.40 2.38
C GLN A 9 19.11 -29.33 1.39
N ARG A 10 18.74 -29.46 0.11
CA ARG A 10 19.17 -28.49 -0.90
C ARG A 10 18.44 -27.16 -0.76
N PHE A 11 17.18 -27.18 -0.36
CA PHE A 11 16.41 -25.98 -0.04
C PHE A 11 17.05 -25.18 1.11
N GLU A 12 17.41 -25.85 2.21
CA GLU A 12 18.10 -25.23 3.34
C GLU A 12 19.50 -24.72 2.99
N GLU A 13 20.28 -25.46 2.19
CA GLU A 13 21.59 -25.00 1.71
C GLU A 13 21.48 -23.69 0.91
N ILE A 14 20.47 -23.56 0.04
CA ILE A 14 20.23 -22.33 -0.71
C ILE A 14 19.83 -21.19 0.24
N ILE A 15 18.92 -21.42 1.20
CA ILE A 15 18.53 -20.41 2.18
C ILE A 15 19.73 -19.93 3.02
N GLN A 16 20.62 -20.83 3.46
CA GLN A 16 21.79 -20.44 4.24
C GLN A 16 22.77 -19.56 3.47
N VAL A 17 22.92 -19.79 2.15
CA VAL A 17 23.85 -19.04 1.30
C VAL A 17 23.26 -17.72 0.82
N VAL A 18 21.99 -17.74 0.42
CA VAL A 18 21.28 -16.59 -0.14
C VAL A 18 20.79 -15.66 0.99
N GLY A 19 20.38 -16.23 2.13
CA GLY A 19 19.67 -15.54 3.22
C GLY A 19 18.16 -15.50 2.96
N ARG A 20 17.39 -14.94 3.90
CA ARG A 20 15.97 -14.67 3.62
C ARG A 20 15.84 -13.47 2.67
N PRO A 21 14.77 -13.41 1.88
CA PRO A 21 14.52 -12.25 1.03
C PRO A 21 14.46 -10.93 1.81
N SER A 22 13.95 -10.97 3.04
CA SER A 22 13.83 -9.82 3.95
C SER A 22 15.15 -9.36 4.58
N ASP A 23 16.22 -10.15 4.51
CA ASP A 23 17.52 -9.79 5.11
C ASP A 23 18.41 -8.96 4.15
N ARG A 24 17.97 -8.73 2.90
CA ARG A 24 18.81 -8.14 1.84
C ARG A 24 17.99 -7.32 0.84
N SER A 25 18.68 -6.45 0.08
CA SER A 25 18.04 -5.75 -1.04
C SER A 25 17.62 -6.73 -2.16
N PRO A 26 16.48 -6.51 -2.84
CA PRO A 26 15.94 -7.44 -3.84
C PRO A 26 16.91 -7.77 -4.98
N GLY A 27 17.67 -6.78 -5.46
CA GLY A 27 18.67 -6.98 -6.50
C GLY A 27 19.82 -7.89 -6.05
N SER A 28 20.32 -7.71 -4.82
CA SER A 28 21.38 -8.56 -4.27
C SER A 28 20.89 -9.97 -3.95
N TYR A 29 19.63 -10.11 -3.56
CA TYR A 29 19.00 -11.41 -3.30
C TYR A 29 18.89 -12.21 -4.60
N ASN A 30 18.31 -11.62 -5.65
CA ASN A 30 18.09 -12.30 -6.93
C ASN A 30 19.40 -12.74 -7.59
N GLU A 31 20.42 -11.89 -7.60
CA GLU A 31 21.72 -12.23 -8.21
C GLU A 31 22.38 -13.44 -7.51
N ARG A 32 22.28 -13.50 -6.18
CA ARG A 32 22.80 -14.64 -5.40
C ARG A 32 21.97 -15.89 -5.62
N LEU A 33 20.65 -15.75 -5.65
CA LEU A 33 19.74 -16.86 -5.87
C LEU A 33 20.01 -17.50 -7.23
N GLU A 34 20.09 -16.70 -8.30
CA GLU A 34 20.43 -17.18 -9.65
C GLU A 34 21.81 -17.85 -9.66
N LYS A 35 22.81 -17.24 -9.04
CA LYS A 35 24.15 -17.80 -8.98
C LYS A 35 24.18 -19.16 -8.28
N GLU A 36 23.47 -19.32 -7.17
CA GLU A 36 23.49 -20.56 -6.39
C GLU A 36 22.66 -21.68 -7.06
N THR A 37 21.56 -21.31 -7.71
CA THR A 37 20.64 -22.27 -8.36
C THR A 37 20.99 -22.58 -9.81
N SER A 38 21.89 -21.82 -10.44
CA SER A 38 22.35 -22.03 -11.82
C SER A 38 23.11 -23.34 -12.02
N LYS A 39 23.74 -23.87 -10.96
CA LYS A 39 24.62 -25.05 -11.04
C LYS A 39 23.87 -26.36 -11.24
N ASP A 40 22.63 -26.43 -10.77
CA ASP A 40 21.82 -27.64 -10.68
C ASP A 40 20.39 -27.44 -11.22
N ASN A 41 20.10 -26.29 -11.85
CA ASN A 41 18.78 -25.90 -12.35
C ASN A 41 17.68 -25.93 -11.28
N SER A 42 18.04 -25.69 -10.02
CA SER A 42 17.13 -25.75 -8.88
C SER A 42 16.23 -24.51 -8.72
N LEU A 43 16.37 -23.49 -9.57
CA LEU A 43 15.67 -22.21 -9.42
C LEU A 43 14.14 -22.38 -9.38
N ILE A 44 13.55 -23.03 -10.38
CA ILE A 44 12.10 -23.20 -10.46
C ILE A 44 11.57 -24.10 -9.31
N PRO A 45 12.16 -25.27 -9.03
CA PRO A 45 11.78 -26.09 -7.88
C PRO A 45 11.92 -25.36 -6.53
N PHE A 46 12.97 -24.55 -6.36
CA PHE A 46 13.18 -23.72 -5.18
C PHE A 46 12.08 -22.68 -5.03
N LEU A 47 11.80 -21.90 -6.09
CA LEU A 47 10.76 -20.87 -6.08
C LEU A 47 9.37 -21.45 -5.82
N LYS A 48 9.06 -22.61 -6.42
CA LYS A 48 7.79 -23.29 -6.19
C LYS A 48 7.64 -23.71 -4.74
N ARG A 49 8.65 -24.37 -4.17
CA ARG A 49 8.64 -24.80 -2.76
C ARG A 49 8.65 -23.61 -1.80
N ALA A 50 9.42 -22.56 -2.11
CA ALA A 50 9.45 -21.34 -1.31
C ALA A 50 8.07 -20.68 -1.28
N SER A 51 7.37 -20.62 -2.42
CA SER A 51 5.99 -20.14 -2.52
C SER A 51 5.00 -21.01 -1.74
N ASP A 52 5.15 -22.34 -1.78
CA ASP A 52 4.30 -23.25 -1.01
C ASP A 52 4.51 -23.09 0.50
N ILE A 53 5.77 -22.86 0.94
CA ILE A 53 6.09 -22.54 2.34
C ILE A 53 5.57 -21.15 2.72
N ASP A 54 5.62 -20.18 1.81
CA ASP A 54 5.11 -18.82 2.05
C ASP A 54 3.61 -18.85 2.43
N ILE A 55 2.87 -19.78 1.80
CA ILE A 55 1.46 -20.08 2.10
C ILE A 55 1.29 -20.73 3.50
N GLU A 56 2.30 -21.46 4.00
CA GLU A 56 2.29 -22.13 5.31
C GLU A 56 2.88 -21.29 6.46
N THR A 57 3.66 -20.23 6.16
CA THR A 57 4.17 -19.31 7.17
C THR A 57 3.02 -18.56 7.84
N PRO A 58 2.95 -18.51 9.18
CA PRO A 58 1.89 -17.79 9.87
C PRO A 58 1.92 -16.31 9.47
N LEU A 59 0.75 -15.79 9.12
CA LEU A 59 0.56 -14.39 8.77
C LEU A 59 1.17 -13.50 9.87
N GLN A 60 2.05 -12.58 9.50
CA GLN A 60 2.53 -11.60 10.47
C GLN A 60 1.33 -10.75 10.91
N SER A 61 1.24 -10.45 12.21
CA SER A 61 0.15 -9.61 12.70
C SER A 61 0.27 -8.20 12.10
N PRO A 62 -0.82 -7.64 11.55
CA PRO A 62 -0.84 -6.25 11.07
C PRO A 62 -0.40 -5.25 12.16
N THR A 63 -0.75 -5.53 13.42
CA THR A 63 -0.37 -4.68 14.55
C THR A 63 1.13 -4.68 14.83
N GLU A 64 1.83 -5.80 14.62
CA GLU A 64 3.30 -5.87 14.73
C GLU A 64 3.97 -5.07 13.61
N TRP A 65 3.43 -5.15 12.39
CA TRP A 65 3.91 -4.34 11.28
C TRP A 65 3.69 -2.83 11.55
N LEU A 66 2.54 -2.43 12.09
CA LEU A 66 2.27 -1.04 12.47
C LEU A 66 3.21 -0.51 13.56
N GLN A 67 3.60 -1.37 14.51
CA GLN A 67 4.59 -1.03 15.52
C GLN A 67 5.97 -0.76 14.89
N LYS A 68 6.41 -1.59 13.92
CA LYS A 68 7.65 -1.34 13.15
C LYS A 68 7.55 -0.01 12.39
N LEU A 69 6.42 0.27 11.75
CA LEU A 69 6.18 1.53 11.03
C LEU A 69 6.31 2.76 11.96
N THR A 70 5.81 2.68 13.20
CA THR A 70 5.87 3.78 14.16
C THR A 70 7.31 4.13 14.59
N ALA A 71 8.22 3.16 14.53
CA ALA A 71 9.63 3.33 14.87
C ALA A 71 10.51 3.67 13.64
N ALA A 72 9.93 3.66 12.44
CA ALA A 72 10.64 3.84 11.19
C ALA A 72 11.20 5.24 11.04
N ASN A 73 12.42 5.35 10.50
CA ASN A 73 12.91 6.62 10.00
C ASN A 73 12.52 6.78 8.53
N PHE A 74 11.52 7.61 8.23
CA PHE A 74 11.11 7.89 6.85
C PHE A 74 12.20 8.54 5.99
N ALA A 75 13.19 9.18 6.62
CA ALA A 75 14.34 9.73 5.91
C ALA A 75 15.41 8.67 5.56
N ASP A 76 15.32 7.45 6.11
CA ASP A 76 16.22 6.34 5.78
C ASP A 76 15.63 5.46 4.66
N PRO A 77 16.23 5.46 3.45
CA PRO A 77 15.76 4.65 2.35
C PRO A 77 15.78 3.15 2.62
N GLU A 78 16.71 2.66 3.45
CA GLU A 78 16.81 1.23 3.77
C GLU A 78 15.62 0.79 4.65
N ASP A 79 15.33 1.54 5.70
CA ASP A 79 14.19 1.29 6.58
C ASP A 79 12.86 1.26 5.81
N ILE A 80 12.62 2.25 4.95
CA ILE A 80 11.37 2.36 4.20
C ILE A 80 11.24 1.26 3.13
N ASN A 81 12.34 0.90 2.47
CA ASN A 81 12.31 -0.22 1.54
C ASN A 81 12.06 -1.55 2.27
N ASN A 82 12.66 -1.75 3.45
CA ASN A 82 12.44 -2.95 4.25
C ASN A 82 10.98 -3.04 4.73
N LEU A 83 10.39 -1.94 5.19
CA LEU A 83 8.98 -1.89 5.62
C LEU A 83 8.02 -2.17 4.46
N SER A 84 8.26 -1.54 3.31
CA SER A 84 7.47 -1.75 2.10
C SER A 84 7.57 -3.19 1.61
N TYR A 85 8.78 -3.75 1.61
CA TYR A 85 9.01 -5.14 1.21
C TYR A 85 8.30 -6.13 2.15
N ALA A 86 8.39 -5.89 3.47
CA ALA A 86 7.76 -6.70 4.51
C ALA A 86 6.24 -6.84 4.35
N LEU A 87 5.54 -5.83 3.80
CA LEU A 87 4.10 -5.91 3.52
C LEU A 87 3.75 -7.12 2.65
N THR A 88 4.63 -7.49 1.72
CA THR A 88 4.44 -8.67 0.84
C THR A 88 5.24 -9.89 1.26
N SER A 89 6.48 -9.73 1.74
CA SER A 89 7.35 -10.88 2.03
C SER A 89 7.01 -11.58 3.33
N ASP A 90 6.44 -10.86 4.30
CA ASP A 90 6.14 -11.40 5.62
C ASP A 90 4.68 -11.87 5.71
N ASN A 91 3.98 -11.91 4.56
CA ASN A 91 2.58 -12.34 4.43
C ASN A 91 1.71 -11.67 5.51
N VAL A 92 1.73 -10.33 5.56
CA VAL A 92 0.97 -9.57 6.57
C VAL A 92 -0.52 -9.74 6.31
N ASP A 93 -1.28 -10.09 7.35
CA ASP A 93 -2.75 -10.21 7.25
C ASP A 93 -3.40 -8.87 6.88
N ASP A 94 -4.68 -8.90 6.53
CA ASP A 94 -5.42 -7.67 6.22
C ASP A 94 -5.47 -6.74 7.44
N PHE A 95 -5.28 -5.43 7.20
CA PHE A 95 -5.41 -4.42 8.25
C PHE A 95 -6.88 -4.07 8.48
N ASP A 96 -7.37 -4.21 9.71
CA ASP A 96 -8.72 -3.79 10.07
C ASP A 96 -8.81 -2.26 10.16
N LEU A 97 -9.63 -1.66 9.30
CA LEU A 97 -9.85 -0.21 9.27
C LEU A 97 -11.17 0.19 9.93
N ILE A 98 -12.27 -0.47 9.57
CA ILE A 98 -13.61 -0.20 10.12
C ILE A 98 -14.24 -1.52 10.58
N ALA A 99 -14.67 -1.56 11.83
CA ALA A 99 -15.08 -2.82 12.49
C ALA A 99 -16.56 -2.86 12.91
N ALA A 100 -17.42 -2.01 12.36
CA ALA A 100 -18.82 -1.96 12.80
C ALA A 100 -19.82 -1.65 11.67
N SER A 101 -20.48 -2.71 11.14
CA SER A 101 -21.88 -2.81 10.68
C SER A 101 -22.07 -4.09 9.82
N GLU A 102 -23.07 -4.12 8.91
CA GLU A 102 -23.28 -5.15 7.87
C GLU A 102 -22.03 -5.39 7.01
N PHE A 103 -21.15 -4.39 6.94
CA PHE A 103 -19.88 -4.42 6.22
C PHE A 103 -18.72 -4.04 7.15
N THR A 104 -17.59 -4.70 6.96
CA THR A 104 -16.30 -4.33 7.56
C THR A 104 -15.39 -3.84 6.45
N PHE A 105 -14.48 -2.93 6.76
CA PHE A 105 -13.48 -2.48 5.80
C PHE A 105 -12.11 -2.91 6.29
N THR A 106 -11.42 -3.64 5.43
CA THR A 106 -10.07 -4.12 5.65
C THR A 106 -9.15 -3.59 4.56
N VAL A 107 -7.84 -3.62 4.78
CA VAL A 107 -6.86 -3.22 3.78
C VAL A 107 -5.97 -4.42 3.52
N SER A 108 -5.99 -4.91 2.29
CA SER A 108 -5.11 -5.99 1.88
C SER A 108 -3.74 -5.43 1.53
N ALA A 109 -2.70 -5.95 2.18
CA ALA A 109 -1.34 -5.47 2.06
C ALA A 109 -0.84 -5.58 0.61
N PHE A 110 -0.52 -4.43 0.00
CA PHE A 110 0.01 -4.39 -1.36
C PHE A 110 0.87 -3.13 -1.52
N PRO A 111 2.19 -3.22 -1.29
CA PRO A 111 3.08 -2.06 -1.14
C PRO A 111 3.20 -1.21 -2.39
N GLY A 112 2.99 -1.83 -3.54
CA GLY A 112 2.89 -1.10 -4.77
C GLY A 112 1.46 -1.09 -5.24
N ALA A 113 0.43 -0.76 -4.45
CA ALA A 113 -0.98 -0.72 -4.90
C ALA A 113 -1.37 0.54 -5.67
N LEU A 114 -0.69 1.66 -5.43
CA LEU A 114 -1.05 2.94 -6.05
C LEU A 114 -0.45 3.07 -7.46
N SER A 115 -1.27 3.34 -8.47
CA SER A 115 -0.82 3.36 -9.87
C SER A 115 -0.21 4.69 -10.27
N LEU A 116 0.94 4.63 -10.96
CA LEU A 116 1.65 5.83 -11.42
C LEU A 116 0.93 6.49 -12.61
N HIS A 117 0.93 7.81 -12.60
CA HIS A 117 0.39 8.62 -13.69
C HIS A 117 1.11 8.30 -15.02
N PRO A 118 0.38 8.11 -16.14
CA PRO A 118 0.93 7.59 -17.40
C PRO A 118 1.93 8.53 -18.10
N LYS A 119 1.90 9.83 -17.82
CA LYS A 119 2.87 10.79 -18.36
C LYS A 119 4.00 11.01 -17.34
N PRO A 120 5.19 10.43 -17.52
CA PRO A 120 6.34 10.77 -16.69
C PRO A 120 6.81 12.18 -17.04
N THR A 121 6.81 13.09 -16.06
CA THR A 121 7.25 14.48 -16.30
C THR A 121 8.76 14.67 -16.13
N LYS A 122 9.51 13.71 -15.59
CA LYS A 122 10.97 13.76 -15.41
C LYS A 122 11.60 12.36 -15.46
N LYS A 123 12.91 12.27 -15.78
CA LYS A 123 13.71 11.04 -15.61
C LYS A 123 13.71 10.67 -14.13
N PRO A 124 13.00 9.61 -13.71
CA PRO A 124 12.93 9.27 -12.30
C PRO A 124 14.14 8.42 -11.93
N ILE A 125 14.88 8.84 -10.91
CA ILE A 125 15.55 7.88 -10.03
C ILE A 125 14.49 7.63 -8.95
N ALA A 126 13.72 6.56 -9.14
CA ALA A 126 12.57 6.26 -8.30
C ALA A 126 13.04 5.68 -6.96
N HIS A 127 12.48 6.17 -5.86
CA HIS A 127 12.46 5.39 -4.62
C HIS A 127 11.53 4.19 -4.85
N SER A 128 11.97 2.97 -4.51
CA SER A 128 11.18 1.75 -4.77
C SER A 128 9.89 1.67 -3.96
N ALA A 129 9.84 2.33 -2.80
CA ALA A 129 8.71 2.26 -1.88
C ALA A 129 7.85 3.54 -1.78
N LEU A 130 8.40 4.72 -2.10
CA LEU A 130 7.70 6.00 -1.89
C LEU A 130 7.23 6.61 -3.20
N VAL A 131 6.07 7.23 -3.17
CA VAL A 131 5.47 7.91 -4.32
C VAL A 131 5.10 9.35 -3.96
N SER A 132 5.31 10.26 -4.91
CA SER A 132 4.93 11.66 -4.76
C SER A 132 3.50 11.87 -5.22
N LEU A 133 2.74 12.65 -4.47
CA LEU A 133 1.39 13.06 -4.85
C LEU A 133 1.35 14.55 -5.19
N SER A 134 0.51 14.89 -6.15
CA SER A 134 0.16 16.27 -6.46
C SER A 134 -1.30 16.34 -6.89
N ILE A 135 -1.96 17.45 -6.62
CA ILE A 135 -3.35 17.67 -7.03
C ILE A 135 -3.41 18.73 -8.12
N GLU A 136 -3.99 18.39 -9.27
CA GLU A 136 -4.44 19.41 -10.21
C GLU A 136 -5.87 19.80 -9.85
N LEU A 137 -5.99 20.96 -9.19
CA LEU A 137 -7.29 21.57 -8.96
C LEU A 137 -7.85 22.04 -10.31
N VAL A 138 -9.00 21.51 -10.70
CA VAL A 138 -9.72 21.97 -11.89
C VAL A 138 -10.06 23.44 -11.71
N SER A 139 -9.43 24.31 -12.50
CA SER A 139 -9.61 25.75 -12.44
C SER A 139 -10.68 26.24 -13.42
N HIS A 140 -11.37 27.31 -13.01
CA HIS A 140 -12.32 28.17 -13.72
C HIS A 140 -13.80 27.72 -13.72
N ILE A 141 -14.54 28.10 -12.66
CA ILE A 141 -15.87 28.77 -12.67
C ILE A 141 -16.50 28.72 -11.26
N THR A 142 -16.12 27.78 -10.40
CA THR A 142 -16.51 27.81 -8.99
C THR A 142 -15.63 28.82 -8.26
N PRO A 143 -16.18 29.67 -7.36
CA PRO A 143 -15.35 30.46 -6.46
C PRO A 143 -14.36 29.50 -5.83
N ARG A 144 -13.12 29.94 -5.61
CA ARG A 144 -12.26 29.30 -4.61
C ARG A 144 -13.13 29.14 -3.39
N LEU A 145 -13.68 27.94 -3.18
CA LEU A 145 -14.12 27.55 -1.86
C LEU A 145 -12.84 27.71 -1.09
N GLU A 146 -12.83 28.75 -0.28
CA GLU A 146 -11.86 28.97 0.77
C GLU A 146 -11.78 27.65 1.54
N HIS A 147 -10.92 26.74 1.09
CA HIS A 147 -10.54 25.56 1.83
C HIS A 147 -9.54 26.03 2.88
N SER A 148 -10.04 26.90 3.76
CA SER A 148 -9.27 27.50 4.85
C SER A 148 -9.07 26.51 6.00
N GLN A 149 -9.44 25.22 5.84
CA GLN A 149 -9.37 24.22 6.91
C GLN A 149 -9.09 22.77 6.47
N SER A 150 -9.06 22.43 5.17
CA SER A 150 -8.68 21.07 4.75
C SER A 150 -7.16 20.93 4.85
N GLN A 151 -6.68 19.93 5.59
CA GLN A 151 -5.25 19.61 5.63
C GLN A 151 -4.70 19.46 4.20
N PRO A 152 -3.50 19.98 3.92
CA PRO A 152 -2.90 19.84 2.59
C PRO A 152 -2.71 18.35 2.27
N LEU A 153 -2.94 17.99 1.01
CA LEU A 153 -2.62 16.66 0.50
C LEU A 153 -1.15 16.32 0.83
N PRO A 154 -0.86 15.11 1.33
CA PRO A 154 0.51 14.69 1.60
C PRO A 154 1.31 14.66 0.29
N SER A 155 2.52 15.22 0.31
CA SER A 155 3.33 15.38 -0.90
C SER A 155 4.14 14.13 -1.28
N LEU A 156 4.40 13.28 -0.29
CA LEU A 156 5.17 12.05 -0.41
C LEU A 156 4.55 11.01 0.52
N VAL A 157 4.25 9.83 -0.01
CA VAL A 157 3.53 8.80 0.73
C VAL A 157 4.14 7.41 0.55
N LEU A 158 3.96 6.57 1.57
CA LEU A 158 4.18 5.13 1.52
C LEU A 158 2.83 4.43 1.27
N PRO A 159 2.63 3.76 0.12
CA PRO A 159 1.45 2.95 -0.09
C PRO A 159 1.49 1.69 0.77
N ILE A 160 0.36 1.38 1.42
CA ILE A 160 0.21 0.22 2.30
C ILE A 160 -0.52 -0.91 1.58
N GLY A 161 -1.67 -0.60 0.98
CA GLY A 161 -2.52 -1.63 0.42
C GLY A 161 -3.86 -1.13 -0.08
N GLN A 162 -4.63 -2.05 -0.64
CA GLN A 162 -5.94 -1.77 -1.24
C GLN A 162 -7.05 -1.95 -0.23
N LEU A 163 -7.94 -0.97 -0.12
CA LEU A 163 -9.13 -1.06 0.72
C LEU A 163 -10.12 -2.06 0.12
N GLN A 164 -10.59 -2.97 0.95
CA GLN A 164 -11.56 -3.99 0.64
C GLN A 164 -12.80 -3.84 1.52
N LYS A 165 -13.95 -4.11 0.92
CA LYS A 165 -15.22 -4.23 1.61
C LYS A 165 -15.50 -5.70 1.88
N LYS A 166 -15.57 -6.06 3.16
CA LYS A 166 -15.83 -7.41 3.65
C LYS A 166 -17.24 -7.54 4.18
N TYR A 167 -17.97 -8.56 3.74
CA TYR A 167 -19.29 -8.92 4.28
C TYR A 167 -19.43 -10.42 4.46
N ILE A 168 -20.24 -10.79 5.46
CA ILE A 168 -20.51 -12.20 5.78
C ILE A 168 -21.84 -12.58 5.15
N LYS A 169 -21.84 -13.56 4.25
CA LYS A 169 -23.10 -14.14 3.74
C LYS A 169 -23.73 -15.07 4.78
N THR A 170 -24.98 -15.46 4.55
CA THR A 170 -25.72 -16.45 5.36
C THR A 170 -24.97 -17.77 5.56
N SER A 171 -24.04 -18.12 4.67
CA SER A 171 -23.17 -19.29 4.78
C SER A 171 -22.03 -19.16 5.81
N GLY A 172 -21.82 -17.98 6.40
CA GLY A 172 -20.70 -17.68 7.29
C GLY A 172 -19.36 -17.45 6.59
N ILE A 173 -19.32 -17.56 5.25
CA ILE A 173 -18.09 -17.33 4.47
C ILE A 173 -17.94 -15.83 4.19
N PRO A 174 -16.78 -15.23 4.52
CA PRO A 174 -16.51 -13.83 4.20
C PRO A 174 -16.35 -13.65 2.68
N HIS A 175 -16.96 -12.61 2.15
CA HIS A 175 -16.76 -12.14 0.79
C HIS A 175 -16.05 -10.80 0.83
N LEU A 176 -14.98 -10.69 0.05
CA LEU A 176 -14.16 -9.49 -0.11
C LEU A 176 -14.46 -8.87 -1.47
N ILE A 177 -14.65 -7.56 -1.49
CA ILE A 177 -14.79 -6.76 -2.71
C ILE A 177 -13.71 -5.68 -2.68
N ASP A 178 -12.80 -5.72 -3.66
CA ASP A 178 -11.80 -4.70 -3.86
C ASP A 178 -12.44 -3.35 -4.20
N THR A 179 -11.92 -2.28 -3.61
CA THR A 179 -12.29 -0.90 -3.95
C THR A 179 -11.12 -0.20 -4.63
N ASP A 180 -11.39 0.91 -5.30
CA ASP A 180 -10.34 1.72 -5.93
C ASP A 180 -9.57 2.59 -4.92
N TYR A 181 -9.86 2.52 -3.62
CA TYR A 181 -9.11 3.28 -2.62
C TYR A 181 -7.87 2.53 -2.16
N ILE A 182 -6.75 3.23 -2.13
CA ILE A 182 -5.47 2.77 -1.61
C ILE A 182 -5.20 3.48 -0.28
N LEU A 183 -4.88 2.72 0.75
CA LEU A 183 -4.39 3.26 2.01
C LEU A 183 -2.93 3.64 1.88
N VAL A 184 -2.59 4.87 2.28
CA VAL A 184 -1.23 5.40 2.26
C VAL A 184 -0.91 6.10 3.57
N VAL A 185 0.38 6.18 3.89
CA VAL A 185 0.90 6.92 5.04
C VAL A 185 1.69 8.13 4.55
N ASP A 186 1.43 9.30 5.14
CA ASP A 186 2.17 10.53 4.88
C ASP A 186 3.62 10.40 5.38
N ALA A 187 4.56 10.23 4.44
CA ALA A 187 5.97 10.08 4.76
C ALA A 187 6.63 11.42 5.14
N ALA A 188 6.08 12.53 4.65
CA ALA A 188 6.61 13.88 4.88
C ALA A 188 5.93 14.59 6.07
N GLY A 189 4.87 14.02 6.65
CA GLY A 189 4.22 14.59 7.81
C GLY A 189 4.87 14.09 9.10
N THR A 190 5.19 14.99 10.05
CA THR A 190 5.75 14.62 11.37
C THR A 190 4.87 13.66 12.18
N SER A 191 3.54 13.68 11.99
CA SER A 191 2.61 12.75 12.63
C SER A 191 2.36 11.49 11.81
N HIS A 192 2.84 11.43 10.57
CA HIS A 192 2.58 10.36 9.61
C HIS A 192 1.08 10.05 9.50
N ALA A 193 0.30 11.05 9.11
CA ALA A 193 -1.15 10.90 8.91
C ALA A 193 -1.47 9.76 7.94
N VAL A 194 -2.61 9.10 8.14
CA VAL A 194 -3.07 7.99 7.30
C VAL A 194 -4.18 8.46 6.38
N TRP A 195 -4.06 8.17 5.10
CA TRP A 195 -4.93 8.67 4.04
C TRP A 195 -5.47 7.53 3.17
N LEU A 196 -6.67 7.72 2.62
CA LEU A 196 -7.16 6.98 1.47
C LEU A 196 -6.99 7.84 0.22
N ILE A 197 -6.44 7.27 -0.84
CA ILE A 197 -6.28 7.88 -2.16
C ILE A 197 -7.05 7.04 -3.17
N TYR A 198 -7.93 7.65 -3.96
CA TYR A 198 -8.64 6.96 -5.03
C TYR A 198 -7.70 6.74 -6.22
N ASP A 199 -7.41 5.49 -6.56
CA ASP A 199 -6.63 5.14 -7.73
C ASP A 199 -7.47 5.23 -8.99
N ARG A 200 -7.35 6.36 -9.70
CA ARG A 200 -8.04 6.59 -10.97
C ARG A 200 -7.47 5.79 -12.13
N TYR A 201 -6.28 5.19 -12.01
CA TYR A 201 -5.55 4.56 -13.11
C TYR A 201 -5.45 3.04 -12.90
N GLN A 202 -6.61 2.40 -12.72
CA GLN A 202 -6.76 0.97 -12.47
C GLN A 202 -5.77 0.10 -13.27
N ARG A 203 -5.25 -0.94 -12.60
CA ARG A 203 -4.11 -1.75 -13.05
C ARG A 203 -4.44 -2.78 -14.13
N TYR A 204 -5.72 -2.97 -14.40
CA TYR A 204 -6.21 -4.08 -15.21
C TYR A 204 -6.67 -3.58 -16.58
N ASP A 205 -5.71 -3.19 -17.42
CA ASP A 205 -5.54 -3.73 -18.77
C ASP A 205 -4.50 -2.90 -19.53
N TYR A 206 -3.58 -3.59 -20.20
CA TYR A 206 -2.51 -2.98 -20.99
C TYR A 206 -3.03 -2.15 -22.18
N GLU A 207 -4.34 -2.15 -22.44
CA GLU A 207 -4.94 -1.56 -23.64
C GLU A 207 -5.97 -0.45 -23.36
N PHE A 208 -6.47 -0.30 -22.14
CA PHE A 208 -7.36 0.80 -21.76
C PHE A 208 -7.03 1.33 -20.38
N LYS A 209 -6.22 2.39 -20.31
CA LYS A 209 -6.10 3.20 -19.09
C LYS A 209 -7.36 4.06 -18.97
N ASP A 210 -8.48 3.45 -18.66
CA ASP A 210 -9.69 4.18 -18.33
C ASP A 210 -9.43 4.97 -17.05
N VAL A 211 -9.45 6.30 -17.18
CA VAL A 211 -9.35 7.20 -16.03
C VAL A 211 -10.72 7.24 -15.39
N THR A 212 -10.84 6.59 -14.23
CA THR A 212 -12.12 6.49 -13.52
C THR A 212 -12.33 7.73 -12.66
N ASP A 213 -13.38 8.49 -12.95
CA ASP A 213 -13.81 9.60 -12.07
C ASP A 213 -14.55 9.00 -10.85
N PRO A 214 -14.07 9.18 -9.61
CA PRO A 214 -14.71 8.65 -8.42
C PRO A 214 -16.18 9.08 -8.29
N LYS A 215 -16.57 10.22 -8.87
CA LYS A 215 -17.97 10.69 -8.84
C LYS A 215 -18.92 9.87 -9.70
N ARG A 216 -18.39 9.07 -10.64
CA ARG A 216 -19.17 8.26 -11.57
C ARG A 216 -19.23 6.79 -11.16
N THR A 217 -18.55 6.42 -10.06
CA THR A 217 -18.53 5.04 -9.56
C THR A 217 -19.54 4.83 -8.44
N PRO A 218 -19.96 3.58 -8.19
CA PRO A 218 -20.75 3.24 -7.03
C PRO A 218 -20.10 3.75 -5.74
N LEU A 219 -20.92 4.20 -4.80
CA LEU A 219 -20.44 4.69 -3.51
C LEU A 219 -19.77 3.54 -2.74
N VAL A 220 -18.53 3.78 -2.31
CA VAL A 220 -17.81 2.82 -1.46
C VAL A 220 -18.39 2.86 -0.04
N PHE A 221 -18.61 4.07 0.48
CA PHE A 221 -19.19 4.33 1.79
C PHE A 221 -20.66 4.74 1.63
N THR A 222 -21.60 3.94 2.14
CA THR A 222 -23.04 4.08 1.87
C THR A 222 -23.65 5.34 2.49
N GLY A 223 -23.01 5.93 3.50
CA GLY A 223 -23.40 7.20 4.11
C GLY A 223 -22.76 8.46 3.50
N SER A 224 -21.98 8.33 2.44
CA SER A 224 -21.39 9.47 1.71
C SER A 224 -22.27 9.89 0.53
N GLU A 225 -22.28 11.18 0.20
CA GLU A 225 -22.96 11.69 -1.01
C GLU A 225 -22.16 11.42 -2.29
N LYS A 226 -20.84 11.21 -2.16
CA LYS A 226 -19.90 11.00 -3.28
C LYS A 226 -18.66 10.25 -2.80
N ASN A 227 -17.92 9.66 -3.73
CA ASN A 227 -16.53 9.29 -3.49
C ASN A 227 -15.63 10.54 -3.59
N PHE A 228 -14.50 10.52 -2.89
CA PHE A 228 -13.49 11.57 -2.86
C PHE A 228 -12.22 11.08 -3.53
N ASP A 229 -11.38 12.02 -3.96
CA ASP A 229 -10.09 11.70 -4.56
C ASP A 229 -9.02 11.37 -3.52
N ALA A 230 -9.08 12.05 -2.39
CA ALA A 230 -8.25 11.78 -1.23
C ALA A 230 -8.98 12.18 0.05
N ALA A 231 -8.72 11.48 1.14
CA ALA A 231 -9.19 11.88 2.46
C ALA A 231 -8.28 11.31 3.53
N GLN A 232 -8.08 12.09 4.59
CA GLN A 232 -7.40 11.61 5.78
C GLN A 232 -8.37 10.77 6.59
N ILE A 233 -7.90 9.64 7.11
CA ILE A 233 -8.67 8.76 7.99
C ILE A 233 -8.15 8.83 9.42
N PHE A 234 -6.84 8.96 9.60
CA PHE A 234 -6.24 9.16 10.91
C PHE A 234 -5.27 10.34 10.94
N PRO A 235 -5.23 11.12 12.05
CA PRO A 235 -4.25 12.19 12.24
C PRO A 235 -2.80 11.68 12.29
N SER A 236 -2.61 10.44 12.76
CA SER A 236 -1.31 9.79 12.89
C SER A 236 -1.39 8.26 12.83
N ILE A 237 -0.25 7.60 12.61
CA ILE A 237 -0.13 6.13 12.77
C ILE A 237 -0.51 5.70 14.19
N LYS A 238 -0.18 6.50 15.21
CA LYS A 238 -0.49 6.18 16.61
C LYS A 238 -2.00 6.12 16.83
N ASP A 239 -2.74 7.08 16.29
CA ASP A 239 -4.21 7.10 16.35
C ASP A 239 -4.80 5.86 15.64
N TRP A 240 -4.20 5.46 14.51
CA TRP A 240 -4.60 4.24 13.80
C TRP A 240 -4.39 2.99 14.66
N ILE A 241 -3.25 2.85 15.33
CA ILE A 241 -2.96 1.72 16.23
C ILE A 241 -3.95 1.69 17.41
N GLU A 242 -4.22 2.83 18.04
CA GLU A 242 -5.11 2.92 19.19
C GLU A 242 -6.56 2.53 18.82
N ALA A 243 -7.00 2.97 17.64
CA ALA A 243 -8.32 2.73 17.10
C ALA A 243 -8.44 1.45 16.24
N TYR A 244 -7.36 0.65 16.15
CA TYR A 244 -7.28 -0.51 15.27
C TYR A 244 -8.46 -1.47 15.50
N GLY A 245 -9.21 -1.75 14.42
CA GLY A 245 -10.41 -2.59 14.48
C GLY A 245 -11.52 -2.06 15.40
N LYS A 246 -11.57 -0.76 15.67
CA LYS A 246 -12.60 -0.13 16.54
C LYS A 246 -13.29 1.08 15.91
N VAL A 247 -12.78 1.59 14.79
CA VAL A 247 -13.40 2.74 14.12
C VAL A 247 -14.75 2.35 13.56
N SER A 248 -15.74 3.19 13.82
CA SER A 248 -17.08 3.08 13.25
C SER A 248 -17.14 3.69 11.85
N GLU A 249 -18.08 3.22 11.03
CA GLU A 249 -18.31 3.82 9.71
C GLU A 249 -18.65 5.32 9.83
N ALA A 250 -19.35 5.73 10.88
CA ALA A 250 -19.69 7.12 11.14
C ALA A 250 -18.46 8.02 11.34
N GLU A 251 -17.45 7.55 12.08
CA GLU A 251 -16.21 8.30 12.31
C GLU A 251 -15.41 8.46 11.01
N VAL A 252 -15.33 7.41 10.20
CA VAL A 252 -14.72 7.51 8.87
C VAL A 252 -15.49 8.48 7.99
N LEU A 253 -16.81 8.40 7.94
CA LEU A 253 -17.65 9.32 7.17
C LEU A 253 -17.48 10.79 7.61
N ASP A 254 -17.34 11.05 8.92
CA ASP A 254 -17.05 12.39 9.43
C ASP A 254 -15.68 12.90 8.95
N SER A 255 -14.66 12.03 9.03
CA SER A 255 -13.32 12.36 8.52
C SER A 255 -13.31 12.62 7.01
N LEU A 256 -14.02 11.81 6.23
CA LEU A 256 -14.19 12.00 4.78
C LEU A 256 -14.87 13.35 4.48
N LYS A 257 -15.90 13.74 5.23
CA LYS A 257 -16.58 15.03 5.06
C LYS A 257 -15.67 16.21 5.41
N LYS A 258 -14.83 16.06 6.44
CA LYS A 258 -13.93 17.11 6.92
C LYS A 258 -12.70 17.31 6.03
N THR A 259 -12.14 16.22 5.50
CA THR A 259 -10.83 16.22 4.82
C THR A 259 -10.90 15.84 3.35
N GLY A 260 -12.06 15.42 2.86
CA GLY A 260 -12.27 14.95 1.50
C GLY A 260 -11.90 15.97 0.46
N LEU A 261 -10.88 15.65 -0.32
CA LEU A 261 -10.41 16.42 -1.45
C LEU A 261 -11.07 15.94 -2.74
N VAL A 262 -11.30 16.87 -3.65
CA VAL A 262 -11.83 16.61 -4.99
C VAL A 262 -10.94 17.31 -5.99
N GLY A 263 -10.41 16.54 -6.93
CA GLY A 263 -9.40 16.97 -7.89
C GLY A 263 -8.50 15.80 -8.25
N GLU A 264 -8.06 15.73 -9.50
CA GLU A 264 -7.23 14.62 -9.97
C GLU A 264 -5.93 14.58 -9.18
N ILE A 265 -5.75 13.51 -8.40
CA ILE A 265 -4.49 13.22 -7.72
C ILE A 265 -3.57 12.52 -8.72
N ARG A 266 -2.45 13.16 -8.99
CA ARG A 266 -1.38 12.60 -9.79
C ARG A 266 -0.35 11.96 -8.91
N VAL A 267 -0.14 10.67 -9.16
CA VAL A 267 0.86 9.85 -8.49
C VAL A 267 2.10 9.79 -9.37
N MET A 268 3.25 10.15 -8.83
CA MET A 268 4.53 10.15 -9.53
C MET A 268 5.58 9.38 -8.73
N ASN A 269 6.65 8.96 -9.40
CA ASN A 269 7.83 8.46 -8.69
C ASN A 269 8.36 9.55 -7.76
N ALA A 270 8.71 9.18 -6.53
CA ALA A 270 9.48 10.06 -5.65
C ALA A 270 10.82 10.42 -6.32
N THR A 271 11.23 11.67 -6.19
CA THR A 271 12.49 12.19 -6.73
C THR A 271 13.54 12.34 -5.63
N PRO A 272 14.85 12.41 -5.97
CA PRO A 272 15.88 12.70 -4.97
C PRO A 272 15.66 14.00 -4.20
N LYS A 273 14.97 14.99 -4.80
CA LYS A 273 14.61 16.24 -4.12
C LYS A 273 13.54 16.01 -3.05
N ASP A 274 12.56 15.16 -3.33
CA ASP A 274 11.49 14.83 -2.37
C ASP A 274 12.07 14.07 -1.18
N LEU A 275 12.99 13.13 -1.45
CA LEU A 275 13.70 12.39 -0.40
C LEU A 275 14.62 13.30 0.44
N ALA A 276 15.29 14.26 -0.18
CA ALA A 276 16.12 15.23 0.55
C ALA A 276 15.29 16.13 1.48
N ALA A 277 14.00 16.32 1.21
CA ALA A 277 13.13 17.08 2.10
C ALA A 277 12.92 16.36 3.44
N LEU A 278 12.89 15.02 3.44
CA LEU A 278 12.68 14.21 4.65
C LEU A 278 13.83 14.32 5.66
N VAL A 279 15.05 14.63 5.21
CA VAL A 279 16.24 14.76 6.07
C VAL A 279 16.29 16.14 6.77
N ASN A 280 15.54 17.12 6.26
CA ASN A 280 15.61 18.51 6.70
C ASN A 280 14.43 18.94 7.59
N GLU A 281 13.60 17.99 8.04
CA GLU A 281 12.49 18.18 9.00
C GLU A 281 12.86 17.65 10.39
#